data_AF-A0A2R5G1S9-F1
#
_entry.id   AF-A0A2R5G1S9-F1
#
_cell.length_a   1.000
_cell.length_b   1.000
_cell.length_c   1.000
_cell.angle_alpha   90.00
_cell.angle_beta   90.00
_cell.angle_gamma   90.00
#
_symmetry.space_group_name_H-M   'P 1'
#
loop_
_entity.id
_entity.type
_entity.pdbx_description
1 polymer ?
#
loop_
_entity_poly.entity_id
_entity_poly.type
_entity_poly.pdbx_seq_one_letter_code
_entity_poly.pdbx_strand_id
1 'polypeptide(L)'
;MSVATFCILLALAILLKTCIVCADVHVCVQVIAARFKPGRCEVALRRRNTGYCKMAANASTTLGISLRDLAIAAVAGAMASIAVLVAQRRVLKQQTSTSGFRVCAVRLTNKQDIKKGILALAKENKLQAGTVLSCVGSCEGAHIRLANADRDHQNETLRLEGRYEILSLIGTVAQDGKCHLHISLGDAKGNVIGGHLMGDIPVFTTAEVVLGECEDLRWNREFDECTGFDELTVLQP
;
A
#
# COMPACT_ATOMS: atom_id res chain seq x y z
N MET A 1 34.59 31.81 23.26
CA MET A 1 33.51 31.66 22.25
C MET A 1 32.92 33.03 22.01
N SER A 2 32.73 33.46 20.76
CA SER A 2 31.98 34.69 20.50
C SER A 2 30.51 34.45 20.85
N VAL A 3 29.83 35.49 21.35
CA VAL A 3 28.40 35.46 21.70
C VAL A 3 27.56 34.96 20.52
N ALA A 4 27.96 35.30 19.29
CA ALA A 4 27.30 34.88 18.06
C ALA A 4 27.29 33.35 17.86
N THR A 5 28.40 32.67 18.12
CA THR A 5 28.49 31.21 17.92
C THR A 5 27.64 30.44 18.93
N PHE A 6 27.49 30.95 20.15
CA PHE A 6 26.62 30.36 21.16
C PHE A 6 25.14 30.53 20.82
N CYS A 7 24.74 31.71 20.36
CA CYS A 7 23.35 31.97 19.94
C CYS A 7 22.92 31.07 18.78
N ILE A 8 23.82 30.77 17.85
CA ILE A 8 23.56 29.88 16.71
C ILE A 8 23.37 28.43 17.17
N LEU A 9 24.25 27.92 18.03
CA LEU A 9 24.14 26.56 18.55
C LEU A 9 22.91 26.37 19.45
N LEU A 10 22.55 27.39 20.23
CA LEU A 10 21.34 27.38 21.05
C LEU A 10 20.08 27.46 20.17
N ALA A 11 20.09 28.27 19.11
CA ALA A 11 19.00 28.33 18.14
C ALA A 11 18.80 26.99 17.42
N LEU A 12 19.88 26.34 16.98
CA LEU A 12 19.87 24.99 16.40
C LEU A 12 19.34 23.95 17.39
N ALA A 13 19.78 23.98 18.65
CA ALA A 13 19.30 23.04 19.67
C ALA A 13 17.81 23.26 20.04
N ILE A 14 17.34 24.51 20.03
CA ILE A 14 15.93 24.85 20.23
C ILE A 14 15.11 24.40 19.01
N LEU A 15 15.55 24.69 17.78
CA LEU A 15 14.93 24.24 16.53
C LEU A 15 14.80 22.72 16.48
N LEU A 16 15.86 21.98 16.81
CA LEU A 16 15.82 20.51 16.88
C LEU A 16 14.81 20.01 17.92
N LYS A 17 14.69 20.66 19.10
CA LYS A 17 13.71 20.25 20.13
C LYS A 17 12.27 20.65 19.80
N THR A 18 12.02 21.80 19.17
CA THR A 18 10.67 22.28 18.87
C THR A 18 10.09 21.65 17.61
N CYS A 19 10.91 21.39 16.58
CA CYS A 19 10.47 20.74 15.34
C CYS A 19 10.13 19.25 15.52
N ILE A 20 10.64 18.60 16.58
CA ILE A 20 10.25 17.22 16.92
C ILE A 20 8.82 17.17 17.52
N VAL A 21 8.34 18.27 18.12
CA VAL A 21 7.10 18.27 18.93
C VAL A 21 5.93 18.99 18.25
N CYS A 22 6.18 20.07 17.51
CA CYS A 22 5.14 20.82 16.81
C CYS A 22 5.23 20.57 15.30
N ALA A 23 4.30 19.78 14.76
CA ALA A 23 4.17 19.50 13.33
C ALA A 23 3.76 20.71 12.47
N ASP A 24 3.86 21.94 13.00
CA ASP A 24 3.49 23.17 12.34
C ASP A 24 4.65 24.19 12.39
N VAL A 25 5.23 24.46 11.21
CA VAL A 25 6.43 25.28 11.03
C VAL A 25 6.15 26.75 11.34
N HIS A 26 4.91 27.23 11.14
CA HIS A 26 4.52 28.61 11.45
C HIS A 26 4.56 28.91 12.95
N VAL A 27 4.11 27.96 13.78
CA VAL A 27 4.13 28.08 15.25
C VAL A 27 5.58 28.05 15.78
N CYS A 28 6.43 27.21 15.20
CA CYS A 28 7.85 27.12 15.58
C CYS A 28 8.58 28.45 15.36
N VAL A 29 8.35 29.12 14.23
CA VAL A 29 8.99 30.41 13.91
C VAL A 29 8.58 31.52 14.88
N GLN A 30 7.29 31.59 15.26
CA GLN A 30 6.80 32.60 16.21
C GLN A 30 7.34 32.40 17.63
N VAL A 31 7.47 31.15 18.09
CA VAL A 31 8.02 30.83 19.43
C VAL A 31 9.51 31.14 19.51
N ILE A 32 10.27 30.93 18.43
CA ILE A 32 11.70 31.26 18.34
C ILE A 32 11.89 32.79 18.40
N ALA A 33 11.08 33.55 17.66
CA ALA A 33 11.13 35.02 17.67
C ALA A 33 10.79 35.60 19.06
N ALA A 34 9.85 34.99 19.79
CA ALA A 34 9.42 35.47 21.12
C ALA A 34 10.45 35.22 22.24
N ARG A 35 11.36 34.23 22.09
CA ARG A 35 12.35 33.87 23.12
C ARG A 35 13.71 34.56 22.97
N PHE A 36 13.97 35.23 21.85
CA PHE A 36 15.17 36.05 21.67
C PHE A 36 14.96 37.45 22.27
N LYS A 37 15.27 37.62 23.57
CA LYS A 37 15.55 38.94 24.14
C LYS A 37 17.06 39.06 24.42
N PRO A 38 17.78 40.02 23.82
CA PRO A 38 19.25 40.06 23.75
C PRO A 38 20.00 40.30 25.09
N GLY A 39 19.34 40.24 26.25
CA GLY A 39 19.91 40.63 27.54
C GLY A 39 20.01 39.55 28.63
N ARG A 40 19.69 38.28 28.38
CA ARG A 40 19.66 37.22 29.44
C ARG A 40 20.60 36.02 29.23
N CYS A 41 21.55 36.08 28.30
CA CYS A 41 22.44 34.95 28.01
C CYS A 41 23.77 34.95 28.79
N GLU A 42 24.12 36.00 29.54
CA GLU A 42 25.44 36.14 30.15
C GLU A 42 25.72 35.22 31.36
N VAL A 43 24.68 34.73 32.04
CA VAL A 43 24.86 34.00 33.32
C VAL A 43 25.11 32.49 33.13
N ALA A 44 24.78 31.91 31.97
CA ALA A 44 24.96 30.47 31.72
C ALA A 44 26.38 30.08 31.27
N LEU A 45 27.31 31.04 31.18
CA LEU A 45 28.59 30.92 30.49
C LEU A 45 29.74 30.25 31.27
N ARG A 46 29.56 29.84 32.53
CA ARG A 46 30.68 29.38 33.37
C ARG A 46 30.87 27.87 33.56
N ARG A 47 30.07 26.97 32.95
CA ARG A 47 30.13 25.55 33.37
C ARG A 47 30.18 24.41 32.35
N ARG A 48 30.23 24.59 31.02
CA ARG A 48 30.34 23.41 30.12
C ARG A 48 31.30 23.62 28.95
N ASN A 49 32.44 22.93 29.06
CA ASN A 49 33.43 22.72 28.02
C ASN A 49 33.00 21.50 27.20
N THR A 50 32.49 21.68 25.98
CA THR A 50 31.99 20.56 25.15
C THR A 50 32.67 20.55 23.79
N GLY A 51 33.28 19.42 23.42
CA GLY A 51 34.14 19.21 22.23
C GLY A 51 33.54 19.57 20.87
N TYR A 52 32.23 19.86 20.79
CA TYR A 52 31.55 20.30 19.58
C TYR A 52 32.11 21.59 18.98
N CYS A 53 32.57 22.54 19.80
CA CYS A 53 33.17 23.79 19.29
C CYS A 53 34.50 23.57 18.56
N LYS A 54 35.28 22.55 18.94
CA LYS A 54 36.56 22.24 18.28
C LYS A 54 36.35 21.59 16.91
N MET A 55 35.35 20.73 16.77
CA MET A 55 35.00 20.12 15.47
C MET A 55 34.51 21.14 14.44
N ALA A 56 33.64 22.07 14.84
CA ALA A 56 33.11 23.08 13.93
C ALA A 56 34.19 24.07 13.45
N ALA A 57 35.12 24.45 14.34
CA ALA A 57 36.26 25.30 13.99
C ALA A 57 37.24 24.59 13.03
N ASN A 58 37.50 23.30 13.25
CA ASN A 58 38.33 22.50 12.35
C ASN A 58 37.69 22.36 10.97
N ALA A 59 36.39 22.06 10.90
CA ALA A 59 35.66 21.96 9.63
C ALA A 59 35.66 23.29 8.83
N SER A 60 35.46 24.43 9.51
CA SER A 60 35.53 25.77 8.90
C SER A 60 36.91 26.07 8.33
N THR A 61 37.98 25.74 9.08
CA THR A 61 39.36 25.94 8.65
C THR A 61 39.73 25.04 7.47
N THR A 62 39.34 23.76 7.50
CA THR A 62 39.62 22.78 6.44
C THR A 62 38.89 23.11 5.13
N LEU A 63 37.69 23.70 5.22
CA LEU A 63 36.87 24.02 4.05
C LEU A 63 37.06 25.47 3.55
N GLY A 64 37.83 26.31 4.25
CA GLY A 64 38.09 27.69 3.86
C GLY A 64 36.86 28.62 3.89
N ILE A 65 35.79 28.22 4.57
CA ILE A 65 34.52 28.96 4.65
C ILE A 65 34.36 29.56 6.04
N SER A 66 33.77 30.75 6.13
CA SER A 66 33.55 31.42 7.42
C SER A 66 32.59 30.59 8.28
N LEU A 67 32.72 30.68 9.62
CA LEU A 67 31.80 30.03 10.56
C LEU A 67 30.33 30.43 10.35
N ARG A 68 30.06 31.59 9.74
CA ARG A 68 28.70 32.01 9.36
C ARG A 68 28.17 31.20 8.18
N ASP A 69 28.99 31.02 7.15
CA ASP A 69 28.61 30.28 5.95
C ASP A 69 28.45 28.79 6.23
N LEU A 70 29.28 28.23 7.12
CA LEU A 70 29.15 26.86 7.60
C LEU A 70 27.84 26.65 8.38
N ALA A 71 27.42 27.64 9.19
CA ALA A 71 26.15 27.58 9.90
C ALA A 71 24.95 27.69 8.95
N ILE A 72 25.03 28.56 7.94
CA ILE A 72 23.99 28.71 6.91
C ILE A 72 23.85 27.40 6.11
N ALA A 73 24.96 26.79 5.70
CA ALA A 73 24.96 25.51 4.98
C ALA A 73 24.37 24.37 5.83
N ALA A 74 24.70 24.31 7.13
CA ALA A 74 24.14 23.31 8.05
C ALA A 74 22.63 23.46 8.24
N VAL A 75 22.13 24.71 8.37
CA VAL A 75 20.70 24.99 8.47
C VAL A 75 19.98 24.65 7.15
N ALA A 76 20.56 25.01 6.00
CA ALA A 76 20.00 24.66 4.69
C ALA A 76 19.91 23.15 4.48
N GLY A 77 20.94 22.39 4.85
CA GLY A 77 20.95 20.92 4.79
C GLY A 77 19.93 20.27 5.72
N ALA A 78 19.75 20.81 6.93
CA ALA A 78 18.73 20.35 7.86
C ALA A 78 17.30 20.62 7.33
N MET A 79 17.07 21.79 6.73
CA MET A 79 15.77 22.14 6.12
C MET A 79 15.45 21.26 4.91
N ALA A 80 16.45 20.94 4.07
CA ALA A 80 16.28 20.01 2.96
C ALA A 80 15.92 18.58 3.45
N SER A 81 16.57 18.11 4.51
CA SER A 81 16.30 16.80 5.11
C SER A 81 14.90 16.73 5.73
N ILE A 82 14.45 17.81 6.39
CA ILE A 82 13.10 17.94 6.94
C ILE A 82 12.07 17.98 5.80
N ALA A 83 12.34 18.69 4.71
CA ALA A 83 11.46 18.73 3.54
C ALA A 83 11.28 17.34 2.91
N VAL A 84 12.35 16.55 2.82
CA VAL A 84 12.29 15.14 2.38
C VAL A 84 11.47 14.29 3.34
N LEU A 85 11.65 14.43 4.66
CA LEU A 85 10.86 13.73 5.67
C LEU A 85 9.37 14.12 5.66
N VAL A 86 9.07 15.40 5.43
CA VAL A 86 7.68 15.91 5.31
C VAL A 86 7.03 15.44 4.01
N ALA A 87 7.79 15.39 2.91
CA ALA A 87 7.34 14.80 1.65
C ALA A 87 7.07 13.29 1.81
N GLN A 88 7.95 12.54 2.47
CA GLN A 88 7.76 11.12 2.80
C GLN A 88 6.53 10.90 3.70
N ARG A 89 6.26 11.79 4.65
CA ARG A 89 5.02 11.74 5.46
C ARG A 89 3.75 12.04 4.65
N ARG A 90 3.82 12.86 3.61
CA ARG A 90 2.68 13.08 2.70
C ARG A 90 2.36 11.84 1.86
N VAL A 91 3.39 11.08 1.46
CA VAL A 91 3.22 9.80 0.76
C VAL A 91 2.57 8.74 1.68
N LEU A 92 2.76 8.83 3.00
CA LEU A 92 2.20 7.89 3.98
C LEU A 92 0.79 8.25 4.49
N LYS A 93 0.21 9.37 4.07
CA LYS A 93 -1.21 9.67 4.32
C LYS A 93 -2.07 9.02 3.23
N GLN A 94 -2.02 7.69 3.14
CA GLN A 94 -3.07 6.94 2.48
C GLN A 94 -4.36 7.25 3.23
N GLN A 95 -5.31 7.89 2.54
CA GLN A 95 -6.66 8.06 3.06
C GLN A 95 -7.25 6.67 3.27
N THR A 96 -7.31 6.21 4.52
CA THR A 96 -8.08 5.03 4.89
C THR A 96 -9.56 5.41 4.81
N SER A 97 -10.13 5.35 3.60
CA SER A 97 -11.57 5.40 3.41
C SER A 97 -12.14 4.05 3.83
N THR A 98 -12.93 4.03 4.91
CA THR A 98 -13.72 2.85 5.27
C THR A 98 -14.84 2.69 4.24
N SER A 99 -14.95 1.52 3.64
CA SER A 99 -16.03 1.19 2.71
C SER A 99 -17.16 0.45 3.42
N GLY A 100 -18.42 0.70 3.01
CA GLY A 100 -19.50 -0.25 3.26
C GLY A 100 -19.19 -1.63 2.65
N PHE A 101 -19.74 -2.70 3.23
CA PHE A 101 -19.55 -4.06 2.73
C PHE A 101 -20.89 -4.81 2.66
N ARG A 102 -21.32 -5.14 1.44
CA ARG A 102 -22.55 -5.90 1.21
C ARG A 102 -22.23 -7.33 0.81
N VAL A 103 -23.17 -8.24 1.07
CA VAL A 103 -23.03 -9.67 0.77
C VAL A 103 -24.27 -10.17 0.04
N CYS A 104 -24.08 -10.94 -1.02
CA CYS A 104 -25.14 -11.71 -1.67
C CYS A 104 -24.72 -13.17 -1.84
N ALA A 105 -25.69 -14.08 -1.85
CA ALA A 105 -25.44 -15.51 -1.94
C ALA A 105 -26.43 -16.19 -2.90
N VAL A 106 -25.95 -17.23 -3.59
CA VAL A 106 -26.77 -18.06 -4.46
C VAL A 106 -26.33 -19.51 -4.36
N ARG A 107 -27.30 -20.43 -4.44
CA ARG A 107 -27.03 -21.83 -4.67
C ARG A 107 -27.17 -22.13 -6.16
N LEU A 108 -26.10 -22.60 -6.78
CA LEU A 108 -26.12 -23.16 -8.12
C LEU A 108 -26.42 -24.66 -8.06
N THR A 109 -27.26 -25.12 -8.98
CA THR A 109 -27.70 -26.53 -9.07
C THR A 109 -27.02 -27.26 -10.22
N ASN A 110 -27.16 -28.59 -10.22
CA ASN A 110 -26.62 -29.51 -11.23
C ASN A 110 -26.63 -28.93 -12.66
N LYS A 111 -25.51 -29.09 -13.37
CA LYS A 111 -25.20 -28.58 -14.73
C LYS A 111 -25.11 -27.07 -14.91
N GLN A 112 -25.45 -26.23 -13.94
CA GLN A 112 -25.15 -24.80 -14.06
C GLN A 112 -23.64 -24.58 -14.06
N ASP A 113 -23.14 -23.65 -14.86
CA ASP A 113 -21.72 -23.31 -14.88
C ASP A 113 -21.39 -22.32 -13.75
N ILE A 114 -20.40 -22.66 -12.92
CA ILE A 114 -20.09 -21.90 -11.71
C ILE A 114 -19.55 -20.51 -12.04
N LYS A 115 -18.65 -20.38 -13.02
CA LYS A 115 -18.08 -19.09 -13.41
C LYS A 115 -19.17 -18.18 -13.98
N LYS A 116 -20.04 -18.72 -14.85
CA LYS A 116 -21.19 -17.97 -15.38
C LYS A 116 -22.18 -17.58 -14.28
N GLY A 117 -22.41 -18.46 -13.30
CA GLY A 117 -23.26 -18.18 -12.14
C GLY A 117 -22.73 -17.03 -11.28
N ILE A 118 -21.42 -17.01 -10.99
CA ILE A 118 -20.76 -15.90 -10.28
C ILE A 118 -20.95 -14.59 -11.04
N LEU A 119 -20.69 -14.58 -12.35
CA LEU A 119 -20.82 -13.37 -13.17
C LEU A 119 -22.28 -12.91 -13.29
N ALA A 120 -23.23 -13.84 -13.36
CA ALA A 120 -24.66 -13.52 -13.37
C ALA A 120 -25.11 -12.88 -12.06
N LEU A 121 -24.71 -13.46 -10.91
CA LEU A 121 -25.02 -12.90 -9.59
C LEU A 121 -24.42 -11.49 -9.42
N ALA A 122 -23.16 -11.31 -9.85
CA ALA A 122 -22.50 -10.01 -9.81
C ALA A 122 -23.24 -8.96 -10.68
N LYS A 123 -23.64 -9.35 -11.89
CA LYS A 123 -24.39 -8.49 -12.81
C LYS A 123 -25.77 -8.12 -12.27
N GLU A 124 -26.51 -9.09 -11.74
CA GLU A 124 -27.84 -8.89 -11.17
C GLU A 124 -27.82 -7.89 -10.01
N ASN A 125 -26.81 -8.01 -9.13
CA ASN A 125 -26.62 -7.11 -7.99
C ASN A 125 -25.85 -5.83 -8.34
N LYS A 126 -25.48 -5.65 -9.63
CA LYS A 126 -24.77 -4.47 -10.15
C LYS A 126 -23.45 -4.18 -9.41
N LEU A 127 -22.72 -5.23 -9.03
CA LEU A 127 -21.49 -5.09 -8.25
C LEU A 127 -20.44 -4.28 -9.02
N GLN A 128 -19.77 -3.36 -8.32
CA GLN A 128 -18.69 -2.52 -8.85
C GLN A 128 -17.30 -3.04 -8.44
N ALA A 129 -17.21 -3.67 -7.27
CA ALA A 129 -15.98 -4.17 -6.67
C ALA A 129 -16.26 -5.46 -5.87
N GLY A 130 -16.48 -6.56 -6.59
CA GLY A 130 -16.95 -7.83 -6.03
C GLY A 130 -15.83 -8.82 -5.71
N THR A 131 -15.87 -9.49 -4.57
CA THR A 131 -14.97 -10.59 -4.20
C THR A 131 -15.74 -11.87 -3.93
N VAL A 132 -15.19 -13.03 -4.29
CA VAL A 132 -15.74 -14.32 -3.88
C VAL A 132 -15.33 -14.57 -2.43
N LEU A 133 -16.31 -14.56 -1.52
CA LEU A 133 -16.10 -14.83 -0.10
C LEU A 133 -16.09 -16.33 0.21
N SER A 134 -16.95 -17.08 -0.47
CA SER A 134 -17.03 -18.54 -0.33
C SER A 134 -17.60 -19.15 -1.59
N CYS A 135 -17.13 -20.35 -1.90
CA CYS A 135 -17.72 -21.23 -2.91
C CYS A 135 -17.39 -22.67 -2.53
N VAL A 136 -18.34 -23.35 -1.90
CA VAL A 136 -18.22 -24.77 -1.52
C VAL A 136 -19.19 -25.59 -2.36
N GLY A 137 -18.77 -26.78 -2.78
CA GLY A 137 -19.63 -27.62 -3.61
C GLY A 137 -18.83 -28.64 -4.41
N SER A 138 -19.39 -29.07 -5.53
CA SER A 138 -18.74 -30.03 -6.43
C SER A 138 -18.98 -29.69 -7.90
N CYS A 139 -18.05 -30.08 -8.76
CA CYS A 139 -18.12 -29.87 -10.21
C CYS A 139 -17.80 -31.15 -11.01
N GLU A 140 -18.29 -31.18 -12.26
CA GLU A 140 -17.95 -32.21 -13.25
C GLU A 140 -16.98 -31.64 -14.29
N GLY A 141 -15.71 -31.60 -13.92
CA GLY A 141 -14.64 -31.02 -14.73
C GLY A 141 -14.40 -29.55 -14.43
N ALA A 142 -13.31 -29.02 -15.01
CA ALA A 142 -12.93 -27.62 -14.98
C ALA A 142 -11.86 -27.35 -16.04
N HIS A 143 -11.81 -26.13 -16.56
CA HIS A 143 -10.71 -25.66 -17.39
C HIS A 143 -9.89 -24.64 -16.60
N ILE A 144 -8.63 -24.99 -16.30
CA ILE A 144 -7.72 -24.15 -15.51
C ILE A 144 -6.44 -23.86 -16.28
N ARG A 145 -5.80 -22.73 -15.95
CA ARG A 145 -4.47 -22.37 -16.43
C ARG A 145 -3.46 -22.52 -15.30
N LEU A 146 -2.37 -23.21 -15.59
CA LEU A 146 -1.28 -23.50 -14.65
C LEU A 146 -0.22 -22.40 -14.71
N ALA A 147 0.53 -22.24 -13.61
CA ALA A 147 1.60 -21.25 -13.49
C ALA A 147 2.94 -21.80 -14.03
N ASN A 148 2.95 -22.22 -15.30
CA ASN A 148 4.10 -22.86 -15.94
C ASN A 148 4.70 -22.04 -17.10
N ALA A 149 4.34 -20.76 -17.25
CA ALA A 149 4.99 -19.89 -18.24
C ALA A 149 6.47 -19.68 -17.91
N ASP A 150 7.30 -19.74 -18.94
CA ASP A 150 8.69 -19.31 -18.91
C ASP A 150 8.97 -18.30 -20.05
N ARG A 151 10.23 -18.02 -20.35
CA ARG A 151 10.59 -17.04 -21.40
C ARG A 151 10.15 -17.46 -22.79
N ASP A 152 10.02 -18.76 -23.04
CA ASP A 152 9.82 -19.33 -24.37
C ASP A 152 8.43 -19.99 -24.50
N HIS A 153 7.72 -20.21 -23.38
CA HIS A 153 6.45 -20.92 -23.34
C HIS A 153 5.37 -20.14 -22.57
N GLN A 154 4.18 -20.08 -23.16
CA GLN A 154 3.00 -19.55 -22.48
C GLN A 154 2.50 -20.52 -21.40
N ASN A 155 1.70 -19.99 -20.46
CA ASN A 155 1.07 -20.80 -19.42
C ASN A 155 0.22 -21.92 -20.03
N GLU A 156 0.52 -23.16 -19.66
CA GLU A 156 -0.26 -24.33 -20.06
C GLU A 156 -1.67 -24.29 -19.46
N THR A 157 -2.66 -24.76 -20.24
CA THR A 157 -4.03 -24.96 -19.77
C THR A 157 -4.31 -26.44 -19.58
N LEU A 158 -4.94 -26.79 -18.46
CA LEU A 158 -5.36 -28.14 -18.13
C LEU A 158 -6.90 -28.21 -18.16
N ARG A 159 -7.44 -29.13 -18.96
CA ARG A 159 -8.84 -29.54 -18.90
C ARG A 159 -8.96 -30.77 -18.00
N LEU A 160 -9.70 -30.62 -16.92
CA LEU A 160 -10.01 -31.68 -15.98
C LEU A 160 -11.32 -32.33 -16.36
N GLU A 161 -11.33 -33.66 -16.36
CA GLU A 161 -12.52 -34.48 -16.58
C GLU A 161 -12.77 -35.36 -15.35
N GLY A 162 -14.04 -35.48 -14.95
CA GLY A 162 -14.43 -36.25 -13.76
C GLY A 162 -15.07 -35.37 -12.69
N ARG A 163 -15.20 -35.91 -11.48
CA ARG A 163 -15.89 -35.25 -10.36
C ARG A 163 -14.88 -34.74 -9.35
N TYR A 164 -15.10 -33.51 -8.89
CA TYR A 164 -14.22 -32.85 -7.93
C TYR A 164 -15.03 -32.13 -6.86
N GLU A 165 -14.49 -32.12 -5.64
CA GLU A 165 -14.93 -31.21 -4.58
C GLU A 165 -14.26 -29.85 -4.77
N ILE A 166 -15.02 -28.77 -4.64
CA ILE A 166 -14.54 -27.40 -4.67
C ILE A 166 -14.07 -27.07 -3.26
N LEU A 167 -12.75 -27.08 -3.06
CA LEU A 167 -12.12 -26.81 -1.77
C LEU A 167 -12.00 -25.31 -1.52
N SER A 168 -11.73 -24.55 -2.59
CA SER A 168 -11.78 -23.10 -2.59
C SER A 168 -12.00 -22.55 -3.99
N LEU A 169 -12.78 -21.48 -4.10
CA LEU A 169 -12.81 -20.60 -5.27
C LEU A 169 -12.72 -19.17 -4.73
N ILE A 170 -11.65 -18.49 -5.09
CA ILE A 170 -11.35 -17.14 -4.62
C ILE A 170 -11.10 -16.23 -5.82
N GLY A 171 -11.34 -14.94 -5.66
CA GLY A 171 -11.01 -14.00 -6.71
C GLY A 171 -11.84 -12.72 -6.70
N THR A 172 -11.57 -11.88 -7.69
CA THR A 172 -12.20 -10.57 -7.85
C THR A 172 -13.06 -10.52 -9.11
N VAL A 173 -14.14 -9.74 -9.04
CA VAL A 173 -15.11 -9.49 -10.11
C VAL A 173 -15.26 -7.97 -10.24
N ALA A 174 -14.95 -7.45 -11.42
CA ALA A 174 -15.07 -6.05 -11.79
C ALA A 174 -16.45 -5.76 -12.43
N GLN A 175 -16.79 -4.47 -12.54
CA GLN A 175 -18.10 -3.99 -13.01
C GLN A 175 -18.51 -4.54 -14.40
N ASP A 176 -17.56 -4.71 -15.31
CA ASP A 176 -17.76 -5.14 -16.69
C ASP A 176 -17.86 -6.67 -16.87
N GLY A 177 -17.88 -7.42 -15.76
CA GLY A 177 -17.86 -8.87 -15.77
C GLY A 177 -16.47 -9.45 -16.02
N LYS A 178 -15.41 -8.64 -16.12
CA LYS A 178 -14.04 -9.15 -16.03
C LYS A 178 -13.82 -9.70 -14.62
N CYS A 179 -13.25 -10.88 -14.53
CA CYS A 179 -12.96 -11.52 -13.25
C CYS A 179 -11.59 -12.19 -13.27
N HIS A 180 -11.00 -12.34 -12.10
CA HIS A 180 -9.79 -13.11 -11.89
C HIS A 180 -10.05 -14.09 -10.76
N LEU A 181 -10.34 -15.34 -11.13
CA LEU A 181 -10.75 -16.39 -10.22
C LEU A 181 -9.68 -17.48 -10.20
N HIS A 182 -9.29 -17.91 -9.00
CA HIS A 182 -8.48 -19.10 -8.77
C HIS A 182 -9.32 -20.16 -8.08
N ILE A 183 -9.01 -21.43 -8.34
CA ILE A 183 -9.74 -22.56 -7.79
C ILE A 183 -8.79 -23.65 -7.30
N SER A 184 -9.20 -24.35 -6.25
CA SER A 184 -8.61 -25.57 -5.72
C SER A 184 -9.66 -26.68 -5.70
N LEU A 185 -9.33 -27.82 -6.32
CA LEU A 185 -10.22 -28.94 -6.54
C LEU A 185 -9.64 -30.21 -5.91
N GLY A 186 -10.44 -30.91 -5.12
CA GLY A 186 -10.11 -32.22 -4.54
C GLY A 186 -10.64 -33.36 -5.41
N ASP A 187 -9.77 -34.29 -5.80
CA ASP A 187 -10.18 -35.49 -6.54
C ASP A 187 -10.70 -36.60 -5.60
N ALA A 188 -11.19 -37.71 -6.18
CA ALA A 188 -11.71 -38.85 -5.42
C ALA A 188 -10.68 -39.56 -4.51
N LYS A 189 -9.39 -39.26 -4.65
CA LYS A 189 -8.30 -39.78 -3.83
C LYS A 189 -7.82 -38.76 -2.79
N GLY A 190 -8.40 -37.55 -2.76
CA GLY A 190 -7.99 -36.45 -1.90
C GLY A 190 -6.79 -35.65 -2.41
N ASN A 191 -6.32 -35.90 -3.64
CA ASN A 191 -5.29 -35.04 -4.23
C ASN A 191 -5.90 -33.70 -4.62
N VAL A 192 -5.10 -32.64 -4.52
CA VAL A 192 -5.54 -31.29 -4.82
C VAL A 192 -4.89 -30.79 -6.10
N ILE A 193 -5.71 -30.28 -7.00
CA ILE A 193 -5.30 -29.62 -8.25
C ILE A 193 -5.87 -28.22 -8.25
N GLY A 194 -5.07 -27.22 -8.59
CA GLY A 194 -5.52 -25.83 -8.59
C GLY A 194 -4.84 -24.98 -9.65
N GLY A 195 -5.43 -23.82 -9.92
CA GLY A 195 -4.94 -22.88 -10.91
C GLY A 195 -5.89 -21.72 -11.16
N HIS A 196 -5.60 -20.96 -12.21
CA HIS A 196 -6.45 -19.86 -12.66
C HIS A 196 -7.66 -20.42 -13.42
N LEU A 197 -8.88 -20.10 -13.00
CA LEU A 197 -10.12 -20.65 -13.56
C LEU A 197 -10.50 -19.96 -14.88
N MET A 198 -10.35 -20.72 -15.97
CA MET A 198 -10.73 -20.28 -17.31
C MET A 198 -12.24 -20.41 -17.54
N GLY A 199 -12.85 -21.51 -17.09
CA GLY A 199 -14.29 -21.77 -17.25
C GLY A 199 -14.59 -23.27 -17.33
N ASP A 200 -15.66 -23.63 -18.06
CA ASP A 200 -16.10 -25.01 -18.30
C ASP A 200 -16.22 -25.82 -16.99
N ILE A 201 -16.94 -25.27 -16.01
CA ILE A 201 -17.01 -25.80 -14.64
C ILE A 201 -18.48 -26.05 -14.25
N PRO A 202 -19.12 -27.09 -14.80
CA PRO A 202 -20.50 -27.41 -14.47
C PRO A 202 -20.62 -27.98 -13.06
N VAL A 203 -21.63 -27.54 -12.31
CA VAL A 203 -21.96 -28.08 -10.98
C VAL A 203 -22.31 -29.56 -11.08
N PHE A 204 -21.72 -30.36 -10.18
CA PHE A 204 -22.10 -31.76 -10.00
C PHE A 204 -23.32 -31.87 -9.07
N THR A 205 -23.19 -31.66 -7.76
CA THR A 205 -24.35 -31.74 -6.85
C THR A 205 -24.93 -30.37 -6.50
N THR A 206 -24.06 -29.46 -6.05
CA THR A 206 -24.39 -28.12 -5.60
C THR A 206 -23.15 -27.25 -5.66
N ALA A 207 -23.32 -25.93 -5.79
CA ALA A 207 -22.28 -24.96 -5.46
C ALA A 207 -22.90 -23.78 -4.71
N GLU A 208 -22.39 -23.49 -3.53
CA GLU A 208 -22.86 -22.47 -2.61
C GLU A 208 -21.96 -21.25 -2.74
N VAL A 209 -22.36 -20.28 -3.56
CA VAL A 209 -21.56 -19.10 -3.90
C VAL A 209 -21.97 -17.94 -3.03
N VAL A 210 -21.00 -17.30 -2.38
CA VAL A 210 -21.17 -16.06 -1.61
C VAL A 210 -20.23 -15.00 -2.19
N LEU A 211 -20.81 -13.88 -2.62
CA LEU A 211 -20.06 -12.70 -3.08
C LEU A 211 -20.18 -11.58 -2.06
N GLY A 212 -19.09 -10.85 -1.87
CA GLY A 212 -19.05 -9.59 -1.14
C GLY A 212 -18.73 -8.43 -2.07
N GLU A 213 -19.21 -7.23 -1.77
CA GLU A 213 -18.85 -6.00 -2.50
C GLU A 213 -18.39 -4.91 -1.53
N CYS A 214 -17.28 -4.25 -1.89
CA CYS A 214 -16.85 -3.00 -1.28
C CYS A 214 -17.58 -1.83 -1.93
N GLU A 215 -18.59 -1.28 -1.26
CA GLU A 215 -19.54 -0.32 -1.84
C GLU A 215 -18.92 1.02 -2.26
N ASP A 216 -17.84 1.43 -1.60
CA ASP A 216 -17.14 2.70 -1.85
C ASP A 216 -15.92 2.51 -2.77
N LEU A 217 -15.89 1.40 -3.52
CA LEU A 217 -14.87 1.10 -4.50
C LEU A 217 -15.48 0.72 -5.85
N ARG A 218 -14.73 0.98 -6.90
CA ARG A 218 -14.98 0.50 -8.26
C ARG A 218 -13.72 -0.19 -8.75
N TRP A 219 -13.86 -1.43 -9.20
CA TRP A 219 -12.76 -2.19 -9.77
C TRP A 219 -12.88 -2.22 -11.28
N ASN A 220 -11.75 -1.98 -11.93
CA ASN A 220 -11.60 -2.12 -13.38
C ASN A 220 -10.38 -3.01 -13.66
N ARG A 221 -10.19 -3.39 -14.92
CA ARG A 221 -8.91 -3.95 -15.37
C ARG A 221 -8.36 -3.21 -16.57
N GLU A 222 -7.16 -2.70 -16.40
CA GLU A 222 -6.42 -1.91 -17.39
C GLU A 222 -5.15 -2.65 -17.78
N PHE A 223 -4.77 -2.54 -19.05
CA PHE A 223 -3.58 -3.20 -19.57
C PHE A 223 -2.32 -2.61 -18.93
N ASP A 224 -1.51 -3.46 -18.31
CA ASP A 224 -0.21 -3.10 -17.74
C ASP A 224 0.90 -3.57 -18.70
N GLU A 225 1.67 -2.63 -19.26
CA GLU A 225 2.78 -2.93 -20.17
C GLU A 225 3.88 -3.78 -19.52
N CYS A 226 4.04 -3.69 -18.19
CA CYS A 226 5.08 -4.42 -17.46
C CYS A 226 4.72 -5.90 -17.28
N THR A 227 3.43 -6.23 -17.14
CA THR A 227 2.98 -7.62 -17.00
C THR A 227 2.50 -8.21 -18.32
N GLY A 228 2.07 -7.37 -19.27
CA GLY A 228 1.44 -7.79 -20.53
C GLY A 228 0.00 -8.26 -20.36
N PHE A 229 -0.65 -7.96 -19.23
CA PHE A 229 -2.00 -8.40 -18.90
C PHE A 229 -2.89 -7.25 -18.41
N ASP A 230 -4.21 -7.50 -18.42
CA ASP A 230 -5.22 -6.64 -17.81
C ASP A 230 -5.20 -6.79 -16.28
N GLU A 231 -4.54 -5.86 -15.59
CA GLU A 231 -4.36 -5.86 -14.14
C GLU A 231 -5.44 -5.08 -13.41
N LEU A 232 -5.62 -5.37 -12.11
CA LEU A 232 -6.65 -4.74 -11.29
C LEU A 232 -6.33 -3.26 -11.03
N THR A 233 -7.24 -2.37 -11.43
CA THR A 233 -7.24 -0.95 -11.04
C THR A 233 -8.32 -0.71 -9.98
N VAL A 234 -7.93 -0.14 -8.85
CA VAL A 234 -8.85 0.21 -7.74
C VAL A 234 -9.15 1.69 -7.78
N LEU A 235 -10.42 2.02 -8.01
CA LEU A 235 -10.94 3.38 -8.08
C LEU A 235 -11.86 3.65 -6.90
N GLN A 236 -11.91 4.90 -6.45
CA GLN A 236 -12.99 5.41 -5.60
C GLN A 236 -14.08 6.00 -6.51
N PRO A 237 -15.37 5.87 -6.14
CA PRO A 237 -16.51 6.35 -6.91
C PRO A 237 -16.35 7.77 -7.43
#